data_AF-A0A3Q2DWP4-F1
#
_entry.id   AF-A0A3Q2DWP4-F1
#
_cell.length_a   1.000
_cell.length_b   1.000
_cell.length_c   1.000
_cell.angle_alpha   90.00
_cell.angle_beta   90.00
_cell.angle_gamma   90.00
#
_symmetry.space_group_name_H-M   'P 1'
#
loop_
_entity.id
_entity.type
_entity.pdbx_description
1 polymer ?
#
loop_
_entity_poly.entity_id
_entity_poly.type
_entity_poly.pdbx_seq_one_letter_code
_entity_poly.pdbx_strand_id
1 'polypeptide(L)'
;MRGGTGWVQRQSEVLFWLCFSDGFELYGVDRCGFTSPELKDIEFSRSFFYNKLELFRFTSSLGKFVGYTELGIKQADYFNSQTAYIQAMKAQKETYCLPSVGIDYSNALTKSAEPYVTIYSESPSGGQNAMLTCAAYSFYPKTIKVSWLRDGQEITSGVTSTEELPDGDWYYQIHSNLEYHREMFWSSSDGSGPVLMV
;
A
#
# COMPACT_ATOMS: atom_id res chain seq x y z
N MET A 1 -7.22 8.91 -70.99
CA MET A 1 -7.19 10.14 -70.18
C MET A 1 -7.57 9.78 -68.75
N ARG A 2 -6.73 10.19 -67.78
CA ARG A 2 -6.97 10.44 -66.33
C ARG A 2 -7.64 9.32 -65.50
N GLY A 3 -7.12 8.84 -64.39
CA GLY A 3 -6.00 9.24 -63.54
C GLY A 3 -6.32 8.97 -62.06
N GLY A 4 -5.36 8.41 -61.32
CA GLY A 4 -5.30 8.40 -59.85
C GLY A 4 -6.01 7.23 -59.16
N THR A 5 -5.54 6.66 -58.04
CA THR A 5 -4.32 6.80 -57.24
C THR A 5 -4.33 5.60 -56.30
N GLY A 6 -3.29 4.77 -56.30
CA GLY A 6 -3.10 3.71 -55.31
C GLY A 6 -1.72 3.86 -54.69
N TRP A 7 -1.64 4.62 -53.61
CA TRP A 7 -0.42 4.70 -52.80
C TRP A 7 -0.24 3.35 -52.11
N VAL A 8 0.78 2.59 -52.50
CA VAL A 8 1.25 1.45 -51.71
C VAL A 8 1.94 2.03 -50.47
N GLN A 9 1.24 2.04 -49.35
CA GLN A 9 1.83 2.31 -48.05
C GLN A 9 2.80 1.16 -47.74
N ARG A 10 4.10 1.42 -47.87
CA ARG A 10 5.13 0.58 -47.25
C ARG A 10 4.96 0.71 -45.74
N GLN A 11 4.29 -0.25 -45.10
CA GLN A 11 4.43 -0.44 -43.67
C GLN A 11 5.85 -0.97 -43.41
N SER A 12 6.68 -0.12 -42.85
CA SER A 12 7.94 -0.50 -42.23
C SER A 12 7.60 -1.34 -40.99
N GLU A 13 7.62 -2.67 -41.11
CA GLU A 13 7.51 -3.55 -39.95
C GLU A 13 8.81 -3.48 -39.16
N VAL A 14 8.85 -2.62 -38.15
CA VAL A 14 9.85 -2.69 -37.08
C VAL A 14 9.42 -3.83 -36.16
N LEU A 15 9.94 -5.03 -36.42
CA LEU A 15 9.72 -6.20 -35.58
C LEU A 15 10.45 -6.01 -34.24
N PHE A 16 9.76 -5.46 -33.25
CA PHE A 16 10.23 -5.46 -31.86
C PHE A 16 10.26 -6.92 -31.37
N TRP A 17 11.45 -7.52 -31.34
CA TRP A 17 11.70 -8.75 -30.61
C TRP A 17 11.60 -8.46 -29.12
N LEU A 18 10.39 -8.57 -28.55
CA LEU A 18 10.24 -8.76 -27.12
C LEU A 18 10.79 -10.15 -26.80
N CYS A 19 12.02 -10.22 -26.29
CA CYS A 19 12.49 -11.42 -25.62
C CYS A 19 11.67 -11.57 -24.34
N PHE A 20 10.60 -12.36 -24.41
CA PHE A 20 10.00 -12.92 -23.20
C PHE A 20 11.00 -13.94 -22.67
N SER A 21 11.67 -13.61 -21.58
CA SER A 21 12.38 -14.62 -20.79
C SER A 21 11.34 -15.25 -19.87
N ASP A 22 11.12 -16.55 -20.03
CA ASP A 22 10.26 -17.29 -19.10
C ASP A 22 11.04 -17.49 -17.79
N GLY A 23 10.59 -16.80 -16.73
CA GLY A 23 11.13 -16.91 -15.37
C GLY A 23 10.22 -17.75 -14.48
N PHE A 24 10.81 -18.63 -13.67
CA PHE A 24 10.09 -19.40 -12.65
C PHE A 24 10.67 -19.09 -11.27
N GLU A 25 9.81 -18.89 -10.29
CA GLU A 25 10.15 -18.51 -8.92
C GLU A 25 9.55 -19.51 -7.93
N LEU A 26 10.41 -20.15 -7.13
CA LEU A 26 10.02 -20.95 -5.98
C LEU A 26 10.50 -20.23 -4.72
N TYR A 27 9.58 -19.90 -3.82
CA TYR A 27 9.92 -19.16 -2.60
C TYR A 27 9.10 -19.61 -1.40
N GLY A 28 9.68 -19.43 -0.21
CA GLY A 28 9.02 -19.64 1.07
C GLY A 28 8.73 -18.31 1.75
N VAL A 29 7.62 -18.22 2.49
CA VAL A 29 7.30 -17.05 3.31
C VAL A 29 6.91 -17.48 4.70
N ASP A 30 7.64 -16.97 5.68
CA ASP A 30 7.33 -17.09 7.09
C ASP A 30 6.55 -15.86 7.54
N ARG A 31 5.46 -16.07 8.27
CA ARG A 31 4.60 -15.01 8.80
C ARG A 31 4.27 -15.25 10.25
N CYS A 32 4.28 -14.16 11.01
CA CYS A 32 3.77 -14.09 12.37
C CYS A 32 2.53 -13.18 12.36
N GLY A 33 1.34 -13.78 12.37
CA GLY A 33 0.09 -13.03 12.43
C GLY A 33 -0.32 -12.80 13.88
N PHE A 34 -0.65 -11.57 14.25
CA PHE A 34 -1.12 -11.19 15.59
C PHE A 34 -2.00 -9.94 15.49
N THR A 35 -2.90 -9.73 16.46
CA THR A 35 -3.81 -8.58 16.46
C THR A 35 -3.65 -7.66 17.67
N SER A 36 -2.89 -8.08 18.68
CA SER A 36 -2.80 -7.38 19.96
C SER A 36 -1.41 -7.50 20.61
N PRO A 37 -1.01 -6.53 21.46
CA PRO A 37 0.28 -6.58 22.17
C PRO A 37 0.41 -7.73 23.17
N GLU A 38 -0.70 -8.31 23.64
CA GLU A 38 -0.68 -9.48 24.53
C GLU A 38 -0.32 -10.78 23.80
N LEU A 39 -0.30 -10.77 22.46
CA LEU A 39 0.09 -11.88 21.59
C LEU A 39 -0.64 -13.21 21.88
N LYS A 40 -1.86 -13.15 22.42
CA LYS A 40 -2.63 -14.35 22.78
C LYS A 40 -3.04 -15.18 21.57
N ASP A 41 -3.24 -14.52 20.43
CA ASP A 41 -3.69 -15.08 19.17
C ASP A 41 -2.57 -15.18 18.12
N ILE A 42 -1.30 -15.08 18.55
CA ILE A 42 -0.18 -15.11 17.62
C ILE A 42 -0.10 -16.47 16.90
N GLU A 43 0.02 -16.41 15.58
CA GLU A 43 0.08 -17.57 14.71
C GLU A 43 1.31 -17.51 13.82
N PHE A 44 2.13 -18.55 13.88
CA PHE A 44 3.21 -18.75 12.93
C PHE A 44 2.72 -19.56 11.73
N SER A 45 3.07 -19.12 10.53
CA SER A 45 2.85 -19.89 9.32
C SER A 45 4.05 -19.85 8.39
N ARG A 46 4.32 -20.98 7.71
CA ARG A 46 5.30 -21.08 6.64
C ARG A 46 4.60 -21.58 5.39
N SER A 47 4.59 -20.76 4.35
CA SER A 47 3.99 -21.06 3.05
C SER A 47 5.06 -21.24 1.98
N PHE A 48 4.87 -22.21 1.07
CA PHE A 48 5.71 -22.36 -0.11
C PHE A 48 4.90 -22.08 -1.38
N PHE A 49 5.47 -21.27 -2.28
CA PHE A 49 4.83 -20.79 -3.49
C PHE A 49 5.67 -21.10 -4.72
N TYR A 50 5.00 -21.37 -5.83
CA TYR A 50 5.57 -21.40 -7.16
C TYR A 50 4.86 -20.40 -8.06
N ASN A 51 5.55 -19.39 -8.59
CA ASN A 51 4.96 -18.32 -9.41
C ASN A 51 3.65 -17.74 -8.83
N LYS A 52 3.64 -17.49 -7.51
CA LYS A 52 2.48 -17.02 -6.71
C LYS A 52 1.40 -18.06 -6.41
N LEU A 53 1.46 -19.27 -6.97
CA LEU A 53 0.58 -20.38 -6.60
C LEU A 53 1.09 -21.03 -5.31
N GLU A 54 0.29 -20.98 -4.26
CA GLU A 54 0.65 -21.64 -3.01
C GLU A 54 0.54 -23.15 -3.15
N LEU A 55 1.63 -23.85 -2.84
CA LEU A 55 1.70 -25.30 -2.93
C LEU A 55 1.26 -25.95 -1.63
N PHE A 56 1.86 -25.56 -0.50
CA PHE A 56 1.57 -26.12 0.82
C PHE A 56 2.00 -25.15 1.93
N ARG A 57 1.35 -25.25 3.10
CA ARG A 57 1.56 -24.37 4.24
C ARG A 57 1.57 -25.13 5.56
N PHE A 58 2.51 -24.78 6.44
CA PHE A 58 2.46 -25.12 7.86
C PHE A 58 1.82 -23.99 8.65
N THR A 59 0.99 -24.31 9.62
CA THR A 59 0.48 -23.34 10.60
C THR A 59 0.69 -23.88 12.01
N SER A 60 1.03 -23.03 12.97
CA SER A 60 1.26 -23.44 14.37
C SER A 60 0.01 -24.01 15.03
N SER A 61 -1.16 -23.48 14.68
CA SER A 61 -2.48 -23.96 15.14
C SER A 61 -2.77 -25.41 14.75
N LEU A 62 -2.41 -25.82 13.54
CA LEU A 62 -2.56 -27.20 13.06
C LEU A 62 -1.36 -28.08 13.42
N GLY A 63 -0.18 -27.48 13.52
CA GLY A 63 1.07 -28.18 13.83
C GLY A 63 1.53 -29.14 12.72
N LYS A 64 1.07 -28.95 11.48
CA LYS A 64 1.42 -29.77 10.31
C LYS A 64 1.28 -28.99 9.01
N PHE A 65 1.87 -29.49 7.93
CA PHE A 65 1.68 -28.96 6.59
C PHE A 65 0.36 -29.43 5.98
N VAL A 66 -0.30 -28.54 5.22
CA VAL A 66 -1.47 -28.81 4.39
C VAL A 66 -1.12 -28.41 2.95
N GLY A 67 -1.39 -29.31 1.99
CA GLY A 67 -1.21 -29.04 0.57
C GLY A 67 -2.46 -28.44 -0.08
N TYR A 68 -2.26 -27.53 -1.03
CA TYR A 68 -3.30 -26.83 -1.80
C TYR A 68 -3.28 -27.19 -3.29
N THR A 69 -2.26 -27.90 -3.74
CA THR A 69 -2.13 -28.44 -5.10
C THR A 69 -1.78 -29.92 -5.04
N GLU A 70 -1.95 -30.67 -6.13
CA GLU A 70 -1.58 -32.10 -6.18
C GLU A 70 -0.11 -32.33 -5.79
N LEU A 71 0.80 -31.48 -6.27
CA LEU A 71 2.21 -31.51 -5.89
C LEU A 71 2.38 -31.14 -4.41
N GLY A 72 1.67 -30.10 -3.97
CA GLY A 72 1.71 -29.62 -2.60
C GLY A 72 1.23 -30.63 -1.57
N ILE A 73 0.22 -31.44 -1.90
CA ILE A 73 -0.27 -32.53 -1.05
C ILE A 73 0.83 -33.56 -0.83
N LYS A 74 1.47 -34.03 -1.91
CA LYS A 74 2.59 -35.00 -1.83
C LYS A 74 3.74 -34.45 -1.00
N GLN A 75 4.06 -33.17 -1.18
CA GLN A 75 5.14 -32.51 -0.45
C GLN A 75 4.79 -32.31 1.03
N ALA A 76 3.54 -31.95 1.35
CA ALA A 76 3.04 -31.84 2.71
C ALA A 76 3.10 -33.18 3.43
N ASP A 77 2.66 -34.27 2.80
CA ASP A 77 2.74 -35.62 3.37
C ASP A 77 4.18 -36.03 3.66
N TYR A 78 5.11 -35.76 2.73
CA TYR A 78 6.53 -36.02 2.94
C TYR A 78 7.08 -35.23 4.14
N PHE A 79 6.82 -33.94 4.26
CA PHE A 79 7.30 -33.15 5.40
C PHE A 79 6.63 -33.54 6.71
N ASN A 80 5.34 -33.89 6.69
CA ASN A 80 4.62 -34.36 7.86
C ASN A 80 5.15 -35.70 8.38
N SER A 81 5.74 -36.53 7.51
CA SER A 81 6.40 -37.77 7.92
C SER A 81 7.75 -37.53 8.64
N GLN A 82 8.35 -36.34 8.48
CA GLN A 82 9.61 -35.98 9.11
C GLN A 82 9.41 -35.38 10.50
N THR A 83 9.44 -36.25 11.51
CA THR A 83 9.16 -35.86 12.91
C THR A 83 10.05 -34.71 13.40
N ALA A 84 11.36 -34.79 13.18
CA ALA A 84 12.28 -33.73 13.64
C ALA A 84 11.97 -32.36 13.00
N TYR A 85 11.62 -32.35 11.72
CA TYR A 85 11.28 -31.12 11.01
C TYR A 85 9.97 -30.52 11.52
N ILE A 86 8.92 -31.33 11.71
CA ILE A 86 7.65 -30.84 12.26
C ILE A 86 7.81 -30.30 13.68
N GLN A 87 8.62 -30.94 14.53
CA GLN A 87 8.89 -30.40 15.87
C GLN A 87 9.61 -29.06 15.81
N ALA A 88 10.60 -28.91 14.93
CA ALA A 88 11.28 -27.63 14.72
C ALA A 88 10.33 -26.54 14.19
N MET A 89 9.39 -26.90 13.31
CA MET A 89 8.37 -25.99 12.77
C MET A 89 7.37 -25.56 13.86
N LYS A 90 6.95 -26.47 14.73
CA LYS A 90 6.05 -26.15 15.86
C LYS A 90 6.67 -25.15 16.83
N ALA A 91 7.98 -25.21 17.03
CA ALA A 91 8.69 -24.29 17.93
C ALA A 91 8.89 -22.88 17.36
N GLN A 92 8.69 -22.65 16.05
CA GLN A 92 8.96 -21.33 15.44
C GLN A 92 8.06 -20.22 15.97
N LYS A 93 6.86 -20.53 16.44
CA LYS A 93 6.00 -19.52 17.09
C LYS A 93 6.71 -18.93 18.30
N GLU A 94 7.29 -19.77 19.16
CA GLU A 94 7.98 -19.35 20.37
C GLU A 94 9.39 -18.83 20.11
N THR A 95 10.13 -19.42 19.16
CA THR A 95 11.55 -19.12 18.95
C THR A 95 11.81 -18.02 17.92
N TYR A 96 10.90 -17.82 16.97
CA TYR A 96 11.02 -16.81 15.93
C TYR A 96 10.00 -15.68 16.10
N CYS A 97 8.71 -15.99 16.20
CA CYS A 97 7.69 -14.94 16.24
C CYS A 97 7.71 -14.11 17.52
N LEU A 98 7.63 -14.74 18.71
CA LEU A 98 7.56 -13.99 19.97
C LEU A 98 8.74 -13.02 20.17
N PRO A 99 10.02 -13.41 19.95
CA PRO A 99 11.14 -12.49 20.09
C PRO A 99 11.13 -11.38 19.04
N SER A 100 10.80 -11.70 17.78
CA SER A 100 10.77 -10.72 16.69
C SER A 100 9.71 -9.66 16.92
N VAL A 101 8.49 -10.06 17.29
CA VAL A 101 7.41 -9.13 17.59
C VAL A 101 7.72 -8.27 18.82
N GLY A 102 8.42 -8.82 19.81
CA GLY A 102 8.93 -8.04 20.94
C GLY A 102 9.89 -6.92 20.52
N ILE A 103 10.77 -7.18 19.56
CA ILE A 103 11.66 -6.18 18.96
C ILE A 103 10.85 -5.13 18.18
N ASP A 104 9.85 -5.56 17.41
CA ASP A 104 8.98 -4.67 16.63
C ASP A 104 8.20 -3.71 17.53
N TYR A 105 7.62 -4.19 18.64
CA TYR A 105 6.97 -3.32 19.62
C TYR A 105 7.93 -2.33 20.26
N SER A 106 9.15 -2.77 20.62
CA SER A 106 10.13 -1.89 21.23
C SER A 106 10.58 -0.74 20.32
N ASN A 107 10.64 -0.98 18.99
CA ASN A 107 11.34 -0.10 18.07
C ASN A 107 10.44 0.57 17.02
N ALA A 108 9.31 -0.02 16.64
CA ALA A 108 8.48 0.46 15.54
C ALA A 108 7.00 0.62 15.91
N LEU A 109 6.34 -0.43 16.42
CA LEU A 109 4.87 -0.45 16.50
C LEU A 109 4.28 0.53 17.52
N THR A 110 5.04 0.93 18.53
CA THR A 110 4.61 1.96 19.50
C THR A 110 5.17 3.34 19.20
N LYS A 111 5.88 3.51 18.08
CA LYS A 111 6.45 4.80 17.67
C LYS A 111 5.51 5.49 16.71
N SER A 112 5.54 6.82 16.71
CA SER A 112 4.80 7.65 15.79
C SER A 112 5.66 8.82 15.34
N ALA A 113 5.39 9.30 14.13
CA ALA A 113 5.98 10.51 13.60
C ALA A 113 4.85 11.44 13.16
N GLU A 114 4.90 12.67 13.64
CA GLU A 114 3.93 13.70 13.26
C GLU A 114 4.15 14.13 11.81
N PRO A 115 3.08 14.40 11.05
CA PRO A 115 3.20 14.83 9.67
C PRO A 115 3.84 16.21 9.54
N TYR A 116 4.64 16.39 8.50
CA TYR A 116 4.98 17.71 7.99
C TYR A 116 3.89 18.14 7.00
N VAL A 117 3.17 19.23 7.31
CA VAL A 117 2.01 19.68 6.52
C VAL A 117 2.34 20.95 5.74
N THR A 118 2.00 20.95 4.45
CA THR A 118 2.05 22.13 3.59
C THR A 118 0.71 22.37 2.92
N ILE A 119 0.34 23.64 2.76
CA ILE A 119 -0.84 24.05 2.01
C ILE A 119 -0.37 24.96 0.89
N TYR A 120 -0.80 24.66 -0.33
CA TYR A 120 -0.51 25.47 -1.50
C TYR A 120 -1.74 25.58 -2.40
N SER A 121 -1.77 26.62 -3.22
CA SER A 121 -2.83 26.84 -4.19
C SER A 121 -2.33 26.60 -5.60
N GLU A 122 -3.11 25.88 -6.38
CA GLU A 122 -2.92 25.72 -7.81
C GLU A 122 -4.11 26.33 -8.56
N SER A 123 -3.84 27.00 -9.66
CA SER A 123 -4.87 27.58 -10.50
C SER A 123 -4.57 27.26 -11.96
N PRO A 124 -5.53 26.67 -12.70
CA PRO A 124 -5.38 26.52 -14.14
C PRO A 124 -5.16 27.89 -14.78
N SER A 125 -4.25 27.98 -15.74
CA SER A 125 -3.99 29.20 -16.50
C SER A 125 -5.29 29.68 -17.18
N GLY A 126 -5.94 30.70 -16.60
CA GLY A 126 -7.19 31.28 -17.11
C GLY A 126 -8.51 30.71 -16.57
N GLY A 127 -8.49 29.82 -15.58
CA GLY A 127 -9.71 29.24 -14.97
C GLY A 127 -10.32 30.08 -13.83
N GLN A 128 -11.64 30.06 -13.69
CA GLN A 128 -12.37 30.63 -12.54
C GLN A 128 -12.30 29.75 -11.27
N ASN A 129 -12.04 28.45 -11.44
CA ASN A 129 -11.86 27.51 -10.34
C ASN A 129 -10.38 27.46 -9.94
N ALA A 130 -10.13 27.49 -8.64
CA ALA A 130 -8.81 27.30 -8.04
C ALA A 130 -8.87 26.09 -7.09
N MET A 131 -7.72 25.48 -6.89
CA MET A 131 -7.56 24.32 -6.02
C MET A 131 -6.63 24.69 -4.87
N LEU A 132 -7.00 24.32 -3.65
CA LEU A 132 -6.09 24.25 -2.52
C LEU A 132 -5.68 22.81 -2.31
N THR A 133 -4.40 22.54 -2.16
CA THR A 133 -3.88 21.22 -1.82
C THR A 133 -3.24 21.30 -0.44
N CYS A 134 -3.71 20.44 0.46
CA CYS A 134 -3.09 20.13 1.74
C CYS A 134 -2.33 18.82 1.58
N ALA A 135 -1.01 18.87 1.68
CA ALA A 135 -0.16 17.69 1.62
C ALA A 135 0.45 17.45 3.00
N ALA A 136 0.26 16.25 3.53
CA ALA A 136 0.87 15.78 4.77
C ALA A 136 1.90 14.70 4.42
N TYR A 137 3.15 14.92 4.85
CA TYR A 137 4.30 14.09 4.53
C TYR A 137 4.90 13.43 5.76
N SER A 138 5.63 12.34 5.54
CA SER A 138 6.54 11.72 6.50
C SER A 138 5.89 11.34 7.83
N PHE A 139 4.62 10.93 7.82
CA PHE A 139 3.92 10.50 9.02
C PHE A 139 3.91 8.98 9.19
N TYR A 140 3.78 8.54 10.43
CA TYR A 140 3.63 7.14 10.80
C TYR A 140 2.82 7.02 12.10
N PRO A 141 1.90 6.06 12.25
CA PRO A 141 1.52 4.99 11.31
C PRO A 141 0.66 5.47 10.12
N LYS A 142 0.30 4.55 9.21
CA LYS A 142 -0.45 4.84 7.97
C LYS A 142 -1.76 5.62 8.18
N THR A 143 -2.47 5.39 9.29
CA THR A 143 -3.80 5.98 9.49
C THR A 143 -3.70 7.44 9.91
N ILE A 144 -4.32 8.34 9.13
CA ILE A 144 -4.42 9.77 9.42
C ILE A 144 -5.83 10.30 9.05
N LYS A 145 -6.27 11.39 9.68
CA LYS A 145 -7.48 12.12 9.26
C LYS A 145 -7.08 13.51 8.78
N VAL A 146 -7.47 13.87 7.56
CA VAL A 146 -7.32 15.21 6.99
C VAL A 146 -8.72 15.79 6.74
N SER A 147 -8.98 16.98 7.28
CA SER A 147 -10.27 17.67 7.15
C SER A 147 -10.06 19.13 6.79
N TRP A 148 -10.93 19.66 5.93
CA TRP A 148 -10.96 21.08 5.60
C TRP A 148 -11.96 21.80 6.49
N LEU A 149 -11.57 22.96 7.02
CA LEU A 149 -12.41 23.81 7.85
C LEU A 149 -12.59 25.18 7.17
N ARG A 150 -13.79 25.75 7.29
CA ARG A 150 -14.09 27.15 6.97
C ARG A 150 -14.81 27.76 8.17
N ASP A 151 -14.25 28.81 8.73
CA ASP A 151 -14.77 29.49 9.93
C ASP A 151 -15.05 28.50 11.09
N GLY A 152 -14.18 27.50 11.23
CA GLY A 152 -14.29 26.44 12.24
C GLY A 152 -15.28 25.32 11.91
N GLN A 153 -16.00 25.38 10.78
CA GLN A 153 -16.93 24.32 10.35
C GLN A 153 -16.30 23.42 9.28
N GLU A 154 -16.47 22.12 9.42
CA GLU A 154 -15.97 21.13 8.46
C GLU A 154 -16.70 21.27 7.11
N ILE A 155 -15.92 21.37 6.04
CA ILE A 155 -16.40 21.42 4.67
C ILE A 155 -16.01 20.14 3.95
N THR A 156 -16.97 19.53 3.27
CA THR A 156 -16.79 18.29 2.50
C THR A 156 -17.09 18.48 1.01
N SER A 157 -17.78 19.56 0.66
CA SER A 157 -18.07 19.90 -0.73
C SER A 157 -16.80 20.31 -1.46
N GLY A 158 -16.54 19.71 -2.63
CA GLY A 158 -15.35 19.99 -3.44
C GLY A 158 -14.05 19.38 -2.88
N VAL A 159 -14.13 18.54 -1.84
CA VAL A 159 -12.97 17.87 -1.24
C VAL A 159 -12.72 16.52 -1.91
N THR A 160 -11.48 16.27 -2.30
CA THR A 160 -11.00 14.97 -2.79
C THR A 160 -9.66 14.64 -2.12
N SER A 161 -9.37 13.36 -1.86
CA SER A 161 -8.10 12.96 -1.23
C SER A 161 -7.51 11.73 -1.92
N THR A 162 -6.19 11.64 -1.94
CA THR A 162 -5.49 10.40 -2.31
C THR A 162 -5.64 9.34 -1.22
N GLU A 163 -5.34 8.09 -1.56
CA GLU A 163 -5.02 7.09 -0.53
C GLU A 163 -3.68 7.46 0.15
N GLU A 164 -3.39 6.87 1.32
CA GLU A 164 -2.10 7.06 1.97
C GLU A 164 -1.02 6.27 1.23
N LEU A 165 -0.06 7.00 0.67
CA LEU A 165 0.99 6.49 -0.19
C LEU A 165 2.26 6.21 0.65
N PRO A 166 2.90 5.05 0.50
CA PRO A 166 4.16 4.76 1.19
C PRO A 166 5.33 5.48 0.52
N ASP A 167 6.19 6.11 1.31
CA ASP A 167 7.37 6.84 0.84
C ASP A 167 8.56 5.90 0.51
N GLY A 168 8.48 4.65 0.98
CA GLY A 168 9.53 3.64 0.80
C GLY A 168 10.57 3.60 1.93
N ASP A 169 10.42 4.46 2.94
CA ASP A 169 11.32 4.62 4.09
C ASP A 169 10.59 4.51 5.44
N TRP A 170 9.48 3.75 5.46
CA TRP A 170 8.54 3.51 6.57
C TRP A 170 7.52 4.61 6.84
N TYR A 171 7.64 5.78 6.21
CA TYR A 171 6.65 6.83 6.35
C TYR A 171 5.63 6.84 5.21
N TYR A 172 4.58 7.65 5.42
CA TYR A 172 3.48 7.82 4.49
C TYR A 172 3.24 9.28 4.16
N GLN A 173 2.58 9.50 3.02
CA GLN A 173 2.07 10.79 2.59
C GLN A 173 0.61 10.70 2.13
N ILE A 174 -0.14 11.80 2.28
CA ILE A 174 -1.51 11.94 1.77
C ILE A 174 -1.75 13.37 1.29
N HIS A 175 -2.44 13.52 0.16
CA HIS A 175 -2.79 14.81 -0.42
C HIS A 175 -4.31 14.96 -0.46
N SER A 176 -4.83 16.04 0.11
CA SER A 176 -6.24 16.43 0.03
C SER A 176 -6.38 17.72 -0.76
N ASN A 177 -7.31 17.77 -1.69
CA ASN A 177 -7.58 18.89 -2.56
C ASN A 177 -8.97 19.45 -2.29
N LEU A 178 -9.08 20.77 -2.23
CA LEU A 178 -10.34 21.52 -2.12
C LEU A 178 -10.50 22.40 -3.36
N GLU A 179 -11.51 22.12 -4.17
CA GLU A 179 -11.90 22.99 -5.27
C GLU A 179 -12.76 24.16 -4.76
N TYR A 180 -12.44 25.37 -5.20
CA TYR A 180 -13.23 26.56 -4.89
C TYR A 180 -13.31 27.53 -6.07
N HIS A 181 -14.41 28.27 -6.15
CA HIS A 181 -14.61 29.30 -7.16
C HIS A 181 -13.99 30.63 -6.70
N ARG A 182 -13.13 31.23 -7.51
CA ARG A 182 -12.36 32.43 -7.15
C ARG A 182 -13.24 33.67 -6.95
N GLU A 183 -14.38 33.77 -7.64
CA GLU A 183 -15.28 34.93 -7.54
C GLU A 183 -16.09 34.97 -6.23
N MET A 184 -16.09 33.90 -5.41
CA MET A 184 -16.76 33.88 -4.11
C MET A 184 -15.96 34.55 -2.98
N PHE A 185 -14.68 34.88 -3.20
CA PHE A 185 -13.80 35.45 -2.16
C PHE A 185 -13.82 36.99 -2.07
N TRP A 186 -14.41 37.68 -3.05
CA TRP A 186 -14.42 39.16 -3.13
C TRP A 186 -15.80 39.80 -2.93
N SER A 187 -16.83 39.02 -2.62
CA SER A 187 -18.20 39.53 -2.43
C SER A 187 -18.52 39.94 -0.99
N SER A 188 -17.61 39.73 -0.02
CA SER A 188 -17.73 40.31 1.32
C SER A 188 -17.07 41.70 1.36
N SER A 189 -17.89 42.73 1.45
CA SER A 189 -17.53 44.15 1.43
C SER A 189 -16.96 44.68 2.76
N ASP A 190 -16.41 43.83 3.62
CA ASP A 190 -15.93 44.20 4.95
C ASP A 190 -14.40 44.17 5.14
N GLY A 191 -13.62 43.79 4.12
CA GLY A 191 -12.18 44.04 4.11
C GLY A 191 -11.36 43.32 5.19
N SER A 192 -11.94 42.34 5.87
CA SER A 192 -11.24 41.41 6.75
C SER A 192 -10.91 40.13 5.98
N GLY A 193 -9.75 40.10 5.32
CA GLY A 193 -9.19 38.85 4.80
C GLY A 193 -8.94 37.86 5.94
N PRO A 194 -9.17 36.55 5.75
CA PRO A 194 -9.02 35.59 6.82
C PRO A 194 -7.55 35.45 7.24
N VAL A 195 -7.28 35.67 8.52
CA VAL A 195 -6.09 35.16 9.20
C VAL A 195 -6.29 33.66 9.35
N LEU A 196 -5.53 32.86 8.62
CA LEU A 196 -5.50 31.41 8.82
C LEU A 196 -4.74 31.13 10.11
N MET A 197 -5.45 30.84 11.20
CA MET A 197 -4.88 30.20 12.39
C MET A 197 -5.09 28.69 12.28
N VAL A 198 -4.01 27.93 12.50
CA VAL A 198 -4.04 26.49 12.77
C VAL A 198 -4.55 26.27 14.19
#